data_AF-A0A353XYG8-F1
#
_entry.id   AF-A0A353XYG8-F1
#
_cell.length_a   1.000
_cell.length_b   1.000
_cell.length_c   1.000
_cell.angle_alpha   90.00
_cell.angle_beta   90.00
_cell.angle_gamma   90.00
#
_symmetry.space_group_name_H-M   'P 1'
#
loop_
_entity.id
_entity.type
_entity.pdbx_description
1 polymer ?
#
loop_
_entity_poly.entity_id
_entity_poly.type
_entity_poly.pdbx_seq_one_letter_code
_entity_poly.pdbx_strand_id
1 'polypeptide(L)'
;MLPFTRPTLGAEEQQAVNEVLASGWLTTGPKVDALEQALADYIGGGVGVRLFNSATSALEATLVALNVGPGDEVILPAMSFTAT
;
A
#
# COMPACT_ATOMS: atom_id res chain seq x y z
N MET A 1 -29.19 -9.08 -7.29
CA MET A 1 -27.89 -9.23 -7.97
C MET A 1 -26.84 -9.64 -6.93
N LEU A 2 -26.04 -10.66 -7.22
CA LEU A 2 -24.90 -11.06 -6.38
C LEU A 2 -23.62 -10.45 -6.99
N PRO A 3 -22.93 -9.53 -6.29
CA PRO A 3 -21.73 -8.89 -6.81
C PRO A 3 -20.51 -9.84 -6.77
N PHE A 4 -19.59 -9.71 -7.73
CA PHE A 4 -18.33 -10.46 -7.76
C PHE A 4 -17.40 -10.04 -6.61
N THR A 5 -17.32 -8.74 -6.31
CA THR A 5 -16.62 -8.22 -5.13
C THR A 5 -17.44 -7.13 -4.46
N ARG A 6 -17.31 -7.02 -3.13
CA ARG A 6 -17.82 -5.89 -2.35
C ARG A 6 -16.89 -5.70 -1.14
N PRO A 7 -16.36 -4.49 -0.90
CA PRO A 7 -15.57 -4.25 0.30
C PRO A 7 -16.45 -4.33 1.55
N THR A 8 -15.89 -4.86 2.63
CA THR A 8 -16.50 -4.82 3.95
C THR A 8 -16.00 -3.58 4.66
N LEU A 9 -16.88 -2.61 4.89
CA LEU A 9 -16.58 -1.38 5.63
C LEU A 9 -17.68 -1.19 6.67
N GLY A 10 -17.29 -0.90 7.91
CA GLY A 10 -18.18 -0.79 9.06
C GLY A 10 -18.06 0.55 9.79
N ALA A 11 -18.55 0.56 11.03
CA ALA A 11 -18.50 1.74 11.89
C ALA A 11 -17.06 2.11 12.30
N GLU A 12 -16.17 1.12 12.38
CA GLU A 12 -14.76 1.30 12.76
C GLU A 12 -14.00 2.10 11.70
N GLU A 13 -14.14 1.77 10.41
CA GLU A 13 -13.52 2.53 9.33
C GLU A 13 -14.09 3.95 9.23
N GLN A 14 -15.40 4.11 9.41
CA GLN A 14 -16.03 5.43 9.40
C GLN A 14 -15.49 6.32 10.52
N GLN A 15 -15.38 5.77 11.73
CA GLN A 15 -14.84 6.47 12.87
C GLN A 15 -13.37 6.86 12.65
N ALA A 16 -12.54 5.95 12.14
CA ALA A 16 -11.14 6.21 11.85
C ALA A 16 -10.96 7.33 10.81
N VAL A 17 -11.79 7.37 9.77
CA VAL A 17 -11.78 8.47 8.78
C VAL A 17 -12.22 9.78 9.41
N ASN A 18 -13.28 9.77 10.22
CA ASN A 18 -13.77 10.97 10.91
C ASN A 18 -12.72 11.57 11.85
N GLU A 19 -11.93 10.74 12.55
CA GLU A 19 -10.81 11.21 13.37
C GLU A 19 -9.76 11.94 12.54
N VAL A 20 -9.41 11.41 11.36
CA VAL A 20 -8.45 12.06 10.45
C VAL A 20 -9.00 13.40 9.96
N LEU A 21 -10.28 13.43 9.53
CA LEU A 21 -10.93 14.67 9.10
C LEU A 21 -10.96 15.73 10.20
N ALA A 22 -11.29 15.33 11.43
CA ALA A 22 -11.33 16.22 12.60
C ALA A 22 -9.94 16.71 13.04
N SER A 23 -8.88 15.91 12.79
CA SER A 23 -7.51 16.27 13.15
C SER A 23 -6.92 17.40 12.30
N GLY A 24 -7.45 17.64 11.10
CA GLY A 24 -6.90 18.57 10.12
C GLY A 24 -5.67 18.06 9.35
N TRP A 25 -5.14 16.87 9.68
CA TRP A 25 -3.98 16.28 9.02
C TRP A 25 -4.40 15.23 7.98
N LEU A 26 -4.75 15.68 6.78
CA LEU A 26 -5.41 14.83 5.76
C LEU A 26 -4.45 14.00 4.88
N THR A 27 -3.18 14.36 4.84
CA THR A 27 -2.16 13.70 4.00
C THR A 27 -1.21 12.88 4.86
N THR A 28 -0.07 12.45 4.31
CA THR A 28 0.97 11.68 4.99
C THR A 28 1.29 12.29 6.36
N GLY A 29 1.20 11.46 7.40
CA GLY A 29 1.30 11.89 8.79
C GLY A 29 1.16 10.73 9.77
N PRO A 30 0.80 11.00 11.04
CA PRO A 30 0.90 10.02 12.12
C PRO A 30 0.12 8.71 11.90
N LYS A 31 -1.03 8.75 11.23
CA LYS A 31 -1.81 7.54 10.91
C LYS A 31 -1.13 6.68 9.84
N VAL A 32 -0.37 7.28 8.92
CA VAL A 32 0.46 6.55 7.93
C VAL A 32 1.64 5.89 8.65
N ASP A 33 2.35 6.61 9.51
CA ASP A 33 3.46 6.06 10.29
C ASP A 33 3.02 4.90 11.18
N ALA A 34 1.86 5.03 11.83
CA ALA A 34 1.27 3.96 12.64
C ALA A 34 0.92 2.72 11.80
N LEU A 35 0.42 2.91 10.58
CA LEU A 35 0.11 1.80 9.68
C LEU A 35 1.39 1.15 9.13
N GLU A 36 2.43 1.91 8.81
CA GLU A 36 3.75 1.37 8.44
C GLU A 36 4.31 0.48 9.55
N GLN A 37 4.28 0.94 10.80
CA GLN A 37 4.75 0.15 11.94
C GLN A 37 3.90 -1.11 12.15
N ALA A 38 2.57 -0.98 12.14
CA ALA A 38 1.67 -2.11 12.31
C ALA A 38 1.85 -3.18 11.20
N LEU A 39 2.10 -2.76 9.96
CA LEU A 39 2.40 -3.67 8.86
C LEU A 39 3.77 -4.32 9.01
N ALA A 40 4.79 -3.58 9.45
CA ALA A 40 6.11 -4.15 9.74
C ALA A 40 6.03 -5.24 10.80
N ASP A 41 5.27 -4.99 11.88
CA ASP A 41 5.04 -5.96 12.96
C ASP A 41 4.24 -7.16 12.46
N TYR A 42 3.22 -6.93 11.61
CA TYR A 42 2.40 -7.99 11.02
C TYR A 42 3.21 -8.91 10.09
N ILE A 43 4.06 -8.34 9.23
CA ILE A 43 4.93 -9.11 8.33
C ILE A 43 6.02 -9.84 9.12
N GLY A 44 6.53 -9.21 10.18
CA GLY A 44 7.59 -9.74 11.02
C GLY A 44 8.96 -9.76 10.34
N GLY A 45 9.93 -10.42 11.00
CA GLY A 45 11.29 -10.57 10.45
C GLY A 45 12.15 -9.30 10.46
N GLY A 46 11.72 -8.23 11.15
CA GLY A 46 12.48 -6.99 11.28
C GLY A 46 12.53 -6.14 10.00
N VAL A 47 11.54 -6.31 9.10
CA VAL A 47 11.45 -5.53 7.86
C VAL A 47 10.97 -4.10 8.12
N GLY A 48 11.43 -3.16 7.29
CA GLY A 48 10.83 -1.83 7.19
C GLY A 48 9.68 -1.82 6.17
N VAL A 49 8.63 -1.06 6.44
CA VAL A 49 7.49 -0.88 5.53
C VAL A 49 7.37 0.58 5.13
N ARG A 50 7.04 0.81 3.85
CA ARG A 50 6.67 2.13 3.32
C ARG A 50 5.36 2.06 2.56
N LEU A 51 4.47 3.01 2.82
CA LEU A 51 3.17 3.08 2.18
C LEU A 51 3.20 3.92 0.91
N PHE A 52 2.46 3.44 -0.09
CA PHE A 52 2.24 4.11 -1.36
C PHE A 52 0.74 4.16 -1.65
N ASN A 53 0.32 5.04 -2.56
CA ASN A 53 -1.08 5.22 -2.93
C ASN A 53 -1.65 4.08 -3.79
N SER A 54 -0.81 3.18 -4.31
CA SER A 54 -1.23 1.97 -5.04
C SER A 54 -0.13 0.91 -5.05
N ALA A 55 -0.50 -0.34 -5.36
CA ALA A 55 0.48 -1.40 -5.61
C ALA A 55 1.37 -1.10 -6.82
N THR A 56 0.81 -0.51 -7.89
CA THR A 56 1.57 -0.12 -9.09
C THR A 56 2.69 0.88 -8.77
N SER A 57 2.39 1.93 -8.01
CA SER A 57 3.41 2.91 -7.59
C SER A 57 4.47 2.30 -6.67
N ALA A 58 4.11 1.33 -5.84
CA ALA A 58 5.06 0.63 -4.98
C ALA A 58 6.02 -0.26 -5.80
N LEU A 59 5.50 -0.95 -6.81
CA LEU A 59 6.30 -1.76 -7.74
C LEU A 59 7.27 -0.89 -8.54
N GLU A 60 6.78 0.21 -9.11
CA GLU A 60 7.61 1.18 -9.82
C GLU A 60 8.69 1.78 -8.92
N ALA A 61 8.33 2.24 -7.72
CA ALA A 61 9.28 2.76 -6.74
C ALA A 61 10.35 1.72 -6.35
N THR A 62 9.99 0.44 -6.33
CA THR A 62 10.93 -0.65 -6.06
C THR A 62 11.95 -0.79 -7.18
N LEU A 63 11.51 -0.76 -8.44
CA LEU A 63 12.43 -0.81 -9.60
C LEU A 63 13.36 0.41 -9.62
N VAL A 64 12.84 1.59 -9.31
CA VAL A 64 13.65 2.82 -9.16
C VAL A 64 14.67 2.67 -8.02
N ALA A 65 14.26 2.16 -6.86
CA ALA A 65 15.16 1.97 -5.72
C ALA A 65 16.27 0.94 -6.01
N LEU A 66 16.00 -0.05 -6.87
CA LEU A 66 16.97 -1.03 -7.34
C LEU A 66 17.84 -0.53 -8.51
N ASN A 67 17.60 0.69 -9.00
CA ASN A 67 18.27 1.29 -10.17
C ASN A 67 18.11 0.47 -11.46
N VAL A 68 16.96 -0.19 -11.64
CA VAL A 68 16.64 -0.89 -12.89
C VAL A 68 16.48 0.14 -14.01
N GLY A 69 17.10 -0.11 -15.16
CA GLY A 69 17.15 0.83 -16.27
C GLY A 69 17.25 0.18 -17.65
N PRO A 70 17.56 0.98 -18.68
CA PRO A 70 17.68 0.49 -20.05
C PRO A 70 18.73 -0.61 -20.18
N GLY A 71 18.32 -1.76 -20.70
CA GLY A 71 19.18 -2.94 -20.88
C GLY A 71 19.05 -3.99 -19.77
N ASP A 72 18.39 -3.67 -18.65
CA ASP A 72 18.08 -4.64 -17.62
C ASP A 72 16.83 -5.46 -17.98
N GLU A 73 16.78 -6.70 -17.49
CA GLU A 73 15.63 -7.59 -17.64
C GLU A 73 14.97 -7.84 -16.27
N VAL A 74 13.63 -7.79 -16.24
CA VAL A 74 12.82 -8.15 -15.07
C VAL A 74 11.95 -9.33 -15.45
N ILE A 75 12.16 -10.48 -14.80
CA ILE A 75 11.42 -11.70 -15.08
C ILE A 75 10.09 -11.67 -14.33
N LEU A 76 8.98 -11.90 -15.05
CA LEU A 76 7.64 -12.02 -14.50
C LEU A 76 6.96 -13.32 -14.96
N PRO A 77 5.97 -13.84 -14.22
CA PRO A 77 5.14 -14.94 -14.68
C PRO A 77 4.37 -14.57 -15.95
N ALA A 78 4.20 -15.54 -16.86
CA ALA A 78 3.42 -15.33 -18.09
C ALA A 78 1.93 -15.03 -17.82
N MET A 79 1.42 -15.40 -16.64
CA MET A 79 0.06 -15.08 -16.18
C MET A 79 0.15 -14.27 -14.88
N SER A 80 -0.04 -12.95 -15.00
CA SER A 80 -0.08 -12.00 -13.88
C SER A 80 -1.05 -10.84 -14.21
N PHE A 81 -1.19 -9.90 -13.28
CA PHE A 81 -1.92 -8.66 -13.51
C PHE A 81 -1.07 -7.66 -14.32
N THR A 82 -1.68 -6.82 -15.15
CA THR A 82 -0.94 -5.95 -16.11
C THR A 82 0.05 -4.97 -15.47
N ALA A 83 -0.08 -4.70 -14.16
CA ALA A 83 0.77 -3.75 -13.45
C ALA A 83 2.11 -4.36 -12.98
N THR A 84 2.25 -5.69 -13.06
CA THR A 84 3.50 -6.42 -12.81
C THR A 84 4.06 -6.91 -14.13
#